data_AF-A0A3D2VDZ7-F1
#
_entry.id   AF-A0A3D2VDZ7-F1
#
_cell.length_a   1.000
_cell.length_b   1.000
_cell.length_c   1.000
_cell.angle_alpha   90.00
_cell.angle_beta   90.00
_cell.angle_gamma   90.00
#
_symmetry.space_group_name_H-M   'P 1'
#
loop_
_entity.id
_entity.type
_entity.pdbx_description
1 polymer ?
#
loop_
_entity_poly.entity_id
_entity_poly.type
_entity_poly.pdbx_seq_one_letter_code
_entity_poly.pdbx_strand_id
1 'polypeptide(L)'
;NTLWNTYAFFTLYASIDDIDLDDKVTLADRPEIDRWALALTHHTVRTVTEAMDAYDARGAGQALENFVDQLSNWYIRRNRRRFWKSEAGTDKQSAYLTLYQCLDALQRLIAPFMPFLAEAMYQNLVCSRDRTAPISVHMSEWPEVPDVWQDTALRKATEVIQHIVALGRAARETSQVRVRQPLARLLVRVPTEEAR
;
A
#
# COMPACT_ATOMS: atom_id res chain seq x y z
N ASN A 1 14.83 3.80 -4.09
CA ASN A 1 14.21 4.87 -4.91
C ASN A 1 12.68 4.80 -4.85
N THR A 2 12.05 3.62 -5.03
CA THR A 2 10.59 3.42 -5.01
C THR A 2 9.85 3.94 -3.77
N LEU A 3 10.35 3.68 -2.56
CA LEU A 3 9.74 4.17 -1.31
C LEU A 3 9.67 5.71 -1.28
N TRP A 4 10.81 6.38 -1.48
CA TRP A 4 10.85 7.85 -1.50
C TRP A 4 9.93 8.44 -2.56
N ASN A 5 9.86 7.85 -3.76
CA ASN A 5 8.93 8.31 -4.79
C ASN A 5 7.47 8.13 -4.40
N THR A 6 7.14 7.06 -3.68
CA THR A 6 5.79 6.79 -3.17
C THR A 6 5.40 7.83 -2.12
N TYR A 7 6.31 8.13 -1.19
CA TYR A 7 6.13 9.18 -0.19
C TYR A 7 6.05 10.57 -0.84
N ALA A 8 6.96 10.92 -1.76
CA ALA A 8 6.97 12.20 -2.46
C ALA A 8 5.72 12.40 -3.32
N PHE A 9 5.19 11.33 -3.93
CA PHE A 9 3.90 11.37 -4.60
C PHE A 9 2.79 11.77 -3.62
N PHE A 10 2.72 11.13 -2.46
CA PHE A 10 1.71 11.46 -1.45
C PHE A 10 1.82 12.92 -1.00
N THR A 11 2.99 13.37 -0.58
CA THR A 11 3.17 14.74 -0.04
C THR A 11 2.88 15.81 -1.08
N LEU A 12 3.33 15.63 -2.32
CA LEU A 12 3.06 16.56 -3.41
C LEU A 12 1.56 16.75 -3.63
N TYR A 13 0.82 15.66 -3.81
CA TYR A 13 -0.59 15.76 -4.17
C TYR A 13 -1.48 16.09 -2.98
N ALA A 14 -1.18 15.58 -1.78
CA ALA A 14 -1.90 15.95 -0.57
C ALA A 14 -1.76 17.44 -0.24
N SER A 15 -0.58 18.03 -0.49
CA SER A 15 -0.35 19.47 -0.32
C SER A 15 -1.06 20.32 -1.38
N ILE A 16 -1.15 19.85 -2.62
CA ILE A 16 -1.87 20.57 -3.70
C ILE A 16 -3.37 20.58 -3.42
N ASP A 17 -3.90 19.47 -2.91
CA ASP A 17 -5.33 19.27 -2.68
C ASP A 17 -5.83 19.72 -1.30
N ASP A 18 -4.94 20.22 -0.43
CA ASP A 18 -5.23 20.65 0.94
C ASP A 18 -6.05 19.61 1.73
N ILE A 19 -5.59 18.35 1.69
CA ILE A 19 -6.33 17.22 2.24
C ILE A 19 -6.37 17.26 3.77
N ASP A 20 -7.57 17.28 4.33
CA ASP A 20 -7.80 17.07 5.75
C ASP A 20 -7.81 15.57 6.09
N LEU A 21 -6.75 15.04 6.72
CA LEU A 21 -6.70 13.63 7.13
C LEU A 21 -7.53 13.32 8.40
N ASP A 22 -8.13 14.34 9.03
CA ASP A 22 -9.03 14.18 10.16
C ASP A 22 -10.47 13.94 9.74
N ASP A 23 -10.85 14.35 8.52
CA ASP A 23 -12.10 13.93 7.87
C ASP A 23 -12.07 12.44 7.54
N LYS A 24 -12.69 11.62 8.40
CA LYS A 24 -12.62 10.16 8.33
C LYS A 24 -13.65 9.60 7.36
N VAL A 25 -13.17 8.79 6.43
CA VAL A 25 -14.00 7.83 5.67
C VAL A 25 -13.92 6.46 6.33
N THR A 26 -15.08 5.91 6.72
CA THR A 26 -15.16 4.59 7.36
C THR A 26 -14.66 3.51 6.41
N LEU A 27 -14.14 2.40 6.95
CA LEU A 27 -13.64 1.30 6.12
C LEU A 27 -14.71 0.72 5.18
N ALA A 28 -15.97 0.69 5.63
CA ALA A 28 -17.10 0.17 4.86
C ALA A 28 -17.40 1.01 3.61
N ASP A 29 -17.17 2.32 3.68
CA ASP A 29 -17.39 3.27 2.60
C ASP A 29 -16.20 3.38 1.62
N ARG A 30 -15.10 2.66 1.90
CA ARG A 30 -13.93 2.67 1.03
C ARG A 30 -14.06 1.66 -0.11
N PRO A 31 -13.61 2.02 -1.33
CA PRO A 31 -13.51 1.07 -2.43
C PRO A 31 -12.67 -0.16 -2.07
N GLU A 32 -12.93 -1.30 -2.73
CA GLU A 32 -12.26 -2.56 -2.39
C GLU A 32 -10.73 -2.48 -2.48
N ILE A 33 -10.19 -1.69 -3.42
CA ILE A 33 -8.75 -1.51 -3.60
C ILE A 33 -8.09 -0.81 -2.40
N ASP A 34 -8.84 0.01 -1.68
CA ASP A 34 -8.36 0.70 -0.47
C ASP A 34 -8.38 -0.25 0.72
N ARG A 35 -9.48 -0.99 0.88
CA ARG A 35 -9.58 -2.05 1.89
C ARG A 35 -8.49 -3.10 1.70
N TRP A 36 -8.17 -3.44 0.45
CA TRP A 36 -7.06 -4.34 0.12
C TRP A 36 -5.70 -3.77 0.55
N ALA A 37 -5.42 -2.49 0.32
CA ALA A 37 -4.16 -1.87 0.74
C ALA A 37 -4.01 -1.85 2.27
N LEU A 38 -5.10 -1.65 3.01
CA LEU A 38 -5.13 -1.75 4.47
C LEU A 38 -4.93 -3.21 4.94
N ALA A 39 -5.57 -4.18 4.29
CA ALA A 39 -5.35 -5.61 4.57
C ALA A 39 -3.91 -6.05 4.28
N LEU A 40 -3.31 -5.51 3.23
CA LEU A 40 -1.90 -5.70 2.93
C LEU A 40 -1.00 -5.07 4.01
N THR A 41 -1.31 -3.87 4.47
CA THR A 41 -0.60 -3.20 5.58
C THR A 41 -0.66 -4.04 6.84
N HIS A 42 -1.85 -4.53 7.21
CA HIS A 42 -2.04 -5.40 8.37
C HIS A 42 -1.23 -6.69 8.28
N HIS A 43 -1.28 -7.36 7.13
CA HIS A 43 -0.45 -8.54 6.92
C HIS A 43 1.06 -8.24 7.02
N THR A 44 1.49 -7.09 6.51
CA THR A 44 2.90 -6.67 6.53
C THR A 44 3.38 -6.39 7.94
N VAL A 45 2.62 -5.63 8.74
CA VAL A 45 2.93 -5.37 10.16
C VAL A 45 3.14 -6.69 10.89
N ARG A 46 2.18 -7.63 10.78
CA ARG A 46 2.30 -8.95 11.40
C ARG A 46 3.53 -9.72 10.94
N THR A 47 3.76 -9.80 9.63
CA THR A 47 4.88 -10.56 9.05
C THR A 47 6.23 -10.00 9.51
N VAL A 48 6.37 -8.67 9.52
CA VAL A 48 7.60 -8.01 9.97
C VAL A 48 7.80 -8.19 11.47
N THR A 49 6.74 -8.07 12.27
CA THR A 49 6.78 -8.29 13.73
C THR A 49 7.24 -9.72 14.04
N GLU A 50 6.56 -10.72 13.47
CA GLU A 50 6.87 -12.15 13.66
C GLU A 50 8.31 -12.47 13.22
N ALA A 51 8.78 -11.89 12.11
CA ALA A 51 10.16 -12.07 11.65
C ALA A 51 11.19 -11.40 12.57
N MET A 52 10.92 -10.18 13.04
CA MET A 52 11.81 -9.46 13.95
C MET A 52 11.91 -10.14 15.32
N ASP A 53 10.80 -10.66 15.86
CA ASP A 53 10.76 -11.46 17.08
C ASP A 53 11.59 -12.75 16.97
N ALA A 54 11.65 -13.31 15.76
CA ALA A 54 12.47 -14.47 15.42
C ALA A 54 13.91 -14.14 15.01
N TYR A 55 14.35 -12.87 15.12
CA TYR A 55 15.64 -12.37 14.65
C TYR A 55 15.90 -12.57 13.14
N ASP A 56 14.85 -12.72 12.33
CA ASP A 56 14.91 -12.80 10.88
C ASP A 56 14.80 -11.42 10.22
N ALA A 57 15.87 -10.63 10.33
CA ALA A 57 15.94 -9.32 9.67
C ALA A 57 15.82 -9.40 8.14
N ARG A 58 16.20 -10.54 7.54
CA ARG A 58 16.09 -10.75 6.09
C ARG A 58 14.63 -10.93 5.67
N GLY A 59 13.89 -11.79 6.38
CA GLY A 59 12.47 -12.01 6.14
C GLY A 59 11.65 -10.74 6.33
N ALA A 60 11.94 -9.99 7.40
CA ALA A 60 11.35 -8.67 7.64
C ALA A 60 11.64 -7.70 6.47
N GLY A 61 12.90 -7.59 6.05
CA GLY A 61 13.29 -6.76 4.90
C GLY A 61 12.57 -7.15 3.60
N GLN A 62 12.45 -8.45 3.31
CA GLN A 62 11.74 -8.94 2.13
C GLN A 62 10.24 -8.60 2.16
N ALA A 63 9.61 -8.70 3.33
CA ALA A 63 8.21 -8.33 3.50
C ALA A 63 8.00 -6.82 3.25
N LEU A 64 8.91 -5.97 3.74
CA LEU A 64 8.88 -4.52 3.52
C LEU A 64 9.10 -4.16 2.05
N GLU A 65 10.06 -4.79 1.38
CA GLU A 65 10.28 -4.58 -0.07
C GLU A 65 9.05 -4.92 -0.89
N ASN A 66 8.43 -6.09 -0.60
CA ASN A 66 7.21 -6.52 -1.27
C ASN A 66 6.05 -5.55 -1.02
N PHE A 67 5.91 -5.05 0.22
CA PHE A 67 4.89 -4.06 0.56
C PHE A 67 5.06 -2.76 -0.23
N VAL A 68 6.28 -2.22 -0.28
CA VAL A 68 6.59 -1.01 -1.05
C VAL A 68 6.32 -1.20 -2.53
N ASP A 69 6.67 -2.35 -3.10
CA ASP A 69 6.38 -2.68 -4.49
C ASP A 69 4.87 -2.69 -4.75
N GLN A 70 4.09 -3.39 -3.91
CA GLN A 70 2.63 -3.46 -4.04
C GLN A 70 1.97 -2.09 -3.92
N LEU A 71 2.41 -1.26 -2.96
CA LEU A 71 1.88 0.09 -2.78
C LEU A 71 2.17 0.98 -4.00
N SER A 72 3.39 0.91 -4.54
CA SER A 72 3.80 1.75 -5.68
C SER A 72 3.24 1.24 -7.01
N ASN A 73 3.53 -0.02 -7.36
CA ASN A 73 3.26 -0.61 -8.67
C ASN A 73 1.85 -1.16 -8.83
N TRP A 74 1.15 -1.47 -7.73
CA TRP A 74 -0.23 -1.92 -7.78
C TRP A 74 -1.23 -0.84 -7.35
N TYR A 75 -1.15 -0.38 -6.10
CA TYR A 75 -2.13 0.55 -5.52
C TYR A 75 -2.09 1.93 -6.18
N ILE A 76 -0.96 2.65 -6.08
CA ILE A 76 -0.84 4.01 -6.64
C ILE A 76 -1.09 3.97 -8.14
N ARG A 77 -0.48 3.01 -8.85
CA ARG A 77 -0.64 2.89 -10.32
C ARG A 77 -2.10 2.82 -10.77
N ARG A 78 -2.96 2.11 -10.04
CA ARG A 78 -4.39 1.97 -10.37
C ARG A 78 -5.22 3.15 -9.89
N ASN A 79 -4.77 3.81 -8.83
CA ASN A 79 -5.50 4.90 -8.20
C ASN A 79 -5.02 6.30 -8.60
N ARG A 80 -4.01 6.46 -9.46
CA ARG A 80 -3.51 7.80 -9.91
C ARG A 80 -4.61 8.77 -10.31
N ARG A 81 -5.63 8.27 -11.03
CA ARG A 81 -6.77 9.08 -11.45
C ARG A 81 -7.53 9.68 -10.25
N ARG A 82 -7.66 8.95 -9.14
CA ARG A 82 -8.35 9.43 -7.92
C ARG A 82 -7.59 10.57 -7.26
N PHE A 83 -6.26 10.55 -7.29
CA PHE A 83 -5.41 11.65 -6.81
C PHE A 83 -5.39 12.87 -7.75
N TRP A 84 -5.67 12.70 -9.04
CA TRP A 84 -5.68 13.79 -10.04
C TRP A 84 -7.07 14.38 -10.32
N LYS A 85 -8.14 13.85 -9.74
CA LYS A 85 -9.49 14.41 -9.90
C LYS A 85 -9.48 15.83 -9.35
N SER A 86 -9.94 16.80 -10.15
CA SER A 86 -10.11 18.19 -9.70
C SER A 86 -11.22 18.33 -8.65
N GLU A 87 -12.23 17.46 -8.70
CA GLU A 87 -13.35 17.49 -7.78
C GLU A 87 -13.01 16.80 -6.45
N ALA A 88 -13.29 17.50 -5.35
CA ALA A 88 -13.27 16.93 -4.01
C ALA A 88 -14.41 15.90 -3.85
N GLY A 89 -14.22 14.93 -2.95
CA GLY A 89 -15.25 13.95 -2.62
C GLY A 89 -14.73 12.74 -1.87
N THR A 90 -15.64 11.94 -1.32
CA THR A 90 -15.36 10.78 -0.47
C THR A 90 -14.43 9.76 -1.13
N ASP A 91 -14.53 9.57 -2.46
CA ASP A 91 -13.64 8.67 -3.23
C ASP A 91 -12.18 9.16 -3.25
N LYS A 92 -11.95 10.47 -3.41
CA LYS A 92 -10.62 11.06 -3.39
C LYS A 92 -10.06 11.05 -1.97
N GLN A 93 -10.89 11.44 -1.00
CA GLN A 93 -10.56 11.46 0.42
C GLN A 93 -10.14 10.08 0.93
N SER A 94 -10.91 9.03 0.62
CA SER A 94 -10.58 7.64 0.99
C SER A 94 -9.24 7.17 0.41
N ALA A 95 -8.88 7.58 -0.82
CA ALA A 95 -7.60 7.24 -1.42
C ALA A 95 -6.41 7.83 -0.64
N TYR A 96 -6.52 9.11 -0.25
CA TYR A 96 -5.50 9.80 0.54
C TYR A 96 -5.38 9.24 1.96
N LEU A 97 -6.50 9.08 2.65
CA LEU A 97 -6.52 8.48 3.99
C LEU A 97 -5.87 7.10 4.00
N THR A 98 -6.20 6.28 3.01
CA THR A 98 -5.66 4.93 2.88
C THR A 98 -4.15 4.96 2.63
N LEU A 99 -3.68 5.82 1.70
CA LEU A 99 -2.25 5.93 1.42
C LEU A 99 -1.47 6.48 2.61
N TYR A 100 -2.02 7.47 3.31
CA TYR A 100 -1.46 8.00 4.55
C TYR A 100 -1.29 6.90 5.60
N GLN A 101 -2.35 6.14 5.87
CA GLN A 101 -2.33 5.03 6.84
C GLN A 101 -1.29 3.96 6.49
N CYS A 102 -1.16 3.63 5.20
CA CYS A 102 -0.12 2.71 4.74
C CYS A 102 1.29 3.27 4.99
N LEU A 103 1.50 4.57 4.72
CA LEU A 103 2.80 5.22 4.91
C LEU A 103 3.16 5.41 6.39
N ASP A 104 2.19 5.71 7.26
CA ASP A 104 2.41 5.86 8.71
C ASP A 104 2.81 4.53 9.37
N ALA A 105 2.15 3.43 9.01
CA ALA A 105 2.58 2.11 9.46
C ALA A 105 3.98 1.77 8.92
N LEU A 106 4.23 2.03 7.64
CA LEU A 106 5.49 1.70 6.99
C LEU A 106 6.68 2.44 7.60
N GLN A 107 6.57 3.75 7.84
CA GLN A 107 7.68 4.55 8.35
C GLN A 107 8.15 4.08 9.74
N ARG A 108 7.23 3.54 10.57
CA ARG A 108 7.57 2.92 11.85
C ARG A 108 8.23 1.54 11.67
N LEU A 109 7.70 0.70 10.77
CA LEU A 109 8.29 -0.62 10.50
C LEU A 109 9.71 -0.55 9.92
N ILE A 110 9.99 0.45 9.07
CA ILE A 110 11.33 0.61 8.47
C ILE A 110 12.32 1.29 9.42
N ALA A 111 11.89 1.85 10.56
CA ALA A 111 12.77 2.61 11.46
C ALA A 111 14.04 1.83 11.91
N PRO A 112 13.97 0.52 12.22
CA PRO A 112 15.17 -0.27 12.53
C PRO A 112 16.12 -0.50 11.34
N PHE A 113 15.63 -0.36 10.10
CA PHE A 113 16.36 -0.66 8.87
C PHE A 113 16.90 0.60 8.17
N MET A 114 16.11 1.68 8.19
CA MET A 114 16.35 2.91 7.44
C MET A 114 16.09 4.14 8.33
N PRO A 115 16.83 4.31 9.44
CA PRO A 115 16.49 5.24 10.51
C PRO A 115 16.31 6.68 10.04
N PHE A 116 17.24 7.20 9.22
CA PHE A 116 17.15 8.59 8.72
C PHE A 116 15.98 8.82 7.77
N LEU A 117 15.63 7.82 6.96
CA LEU A 117 14.48 7.94 6.05
C LEU A 117 13.17 7.85 6.82
N ALA A 118 13.07 6.90 7.75
CA ALA A 118 11.94 6.76 8.66
C ALA A 118 11.68 8.06 9.41
N GLU A 119 12.75 8.63 9.99
CA GLU A 119 12.68 9.88 10.74
C GLU A 119 12.20 11.05 9.85
N ALA A 120 12.74 11.21 8.65
CA ALA A 120 12.31 12.26 7.73
C ALA A 120 10.81 12.13 7.36
N MET A 121 10.33 10.91 7.15
CA MET A 121 8.91 10.64 6.90
C MET A 121 8.06 10.92 8.15
N TYR A 122 8.48 10.46 9.32
CA TYR A 122 7.77 10.64 10.60
C TYR A 122 7.59 12.11 10.95
N GLN A 123 8.65 12.92 10.85
CA GLN A 123 8.60 14.35 11.13
C GLN A 123 7.57 15.05 10.23
N ASN A 124 7.47 14.64 8.97
CA ASN A 124 6.52 15.24 8.04
C ASN A 124 5.10 14.70 8.18
N LEU A 125 4.91 13.39 8.36
CA LEU A 125 3.59 12.75 8.37
C LEU A 125 2.89 12.81 9.73
N VAL A 126 3.65 12.85 10.82
CA VAL A 126 3.14 12.76 12.19
C VAL A 126 3.39 14.07 12.94
N CYS A 127 4.64 14.44 13.20
CA CYS A 127 4.96 15.61 14.05
C CYS A 127 4.43 16.94 13.49
N SER A 128 4.35 17.08 12.16
CA SER A 128 3.81 18.29 11.52
C SER A 128 2.31 18.49 11.82
N ARG A 129 1.59 17.40 12.10
CA ARG A 129 0.15 17.36 12.35
C ARG A 129 -0.17 17.29 13.84
N ASP A 130 0.55 16.46 14.58
CA ASP A 130 0.35 16.23 16.00
C ASP A 130 1.62 16.60 16.79
N ARG A 131 1.56 17.74 17.48
CA ARG A 131 2.66 18.23 18.33
C ARG A 131 2.80 17.47 19.64
N THR A 132 1.83 16.62 19.99
CA THR A 132 1.86 15.79 21.20
C THR A 132 2.48 14.42 20.96
N ALA A 133 2.64 14.02 19.69
CA ALA A 133 3.33 12.80 19.32
C ALA A 133 4.80 12.80 19.80
N PRO A 134 5.41 11.62 20.04
CA PRO A 134 6.83 11.53 20.34
C PRO A 134 7.67 12.27 19.30
N ILE A 135 8.74 12.94 19.72
CA ILE A 135 9.52 13.84 18.85
C ILE A 135 10.34 13.13 17.77
N SER A 136 10.40 11.79 17.77
CA SER A 136 11.12 10.97 16.80
C SER A 136 10.42 9.62 16.65
N VAL A 137 10.52 9.01 15.46
CA VAL A 137 9.98 7.65 15.22
C VAL A 137 10.60 6.62 16.16
N HIS A 138 11.86 6.84 16.56
CA HIS A 138 12.60 5.96 17.46
C HIS A 138 12.16 6.06 18.93
N MET A 139 11.27 7.01 19.24
CA MET A 139 10.61 7.14 20.53
C MET A 139 9.13 6.74 20.47
N SER A 140 8.69 6.25 19.31
CA SER A 140 7.31 5.79 19.11
C SER A 140 7.17 4.30 19.40
N GLU A 141 5.95 3.89 19.73
CA GLU A 141 5.61 2.47 19.88
C GLU A 141 5.69 1.73 18.54
N TRP A 142 5.92 0.43 18.60
CA TRP A 142 5.85 -0.44 17.44
C TRP A 142 4.44 -0.34 16.82
N PRO A 143 4.30 -0.28 15.48
CA PRO A 143 3.01 0.01 14.88
C PRO A 143 2.03 -1.13 15.10
N GLU A 144 0.90 -0.80 15.73
CA GLU A 144 -0.29 -1.64 15.77
C GLU A 144 -1.33 -1.10 14.79
N VAL A 145 -1.98 -1.99 14.05
CA VAL A 145 -3.04 -1.62 13.12
C VAL A 145 -4.37 -2.27 13.51
N PRO A 146 -5.52 -1.66 13.20
CA PRO A 146 -6.82 -2.20 13.60
C PRO A 146 -7.09 -3.60 13.02
N ASP A 147 -7.61 -4.51 13.83
CA ASP A 147 -8.02 -5.87 13.41
C ASP A 147 -9.05 -5.85 12.28
N VAL A 148 -9.87 -4.79 12.20
CA VAL A 148 -10.84 -4.60 11.11
C VAL A 148 -10.19 -4.49 9.73
N TRP A 149 -8.89 -4.22 9.65
CA TRP A 149 -8.15 -4.26 8.39
C TRP A 149 -7.79 -5.68 7.96
N GLN A 150 -7.90 -6.67 8.84
CA GLN A 150 -7.60 -8.06 8.51
C GLN A 150 -8.62 -8.64 7.52
N ASP A 151 -8.27 -8.63 6.23
CA ASP A 151 -9.06 -9.29 5.18
C ASP A 151 -8.19 -10.23 4.34
N THR A 152 -8.03 -11.45 4.85
CA THR A 152 -7.22 -12.48 4.18
C THR A 152 -7.87 -12.96 2.87
N ALA A 153 -9.20 -12.95 2.78
CA ALA A 153 -9.91 -13.37 1.57
C ALA A 153 -9.68 -12.36 0.44
N LEU A 154 -9.82 -11.07 0.71
CA LEU A 154 -9.57 -9.99 -0.26
C LEU A 154 -8.11 -9.96 -0.71
N ARG A 155 -7.16 -10.15 0.21
CA ARG A 155 -5.73 -10.27 -0.14
C ARG A 155 -5.48 -11.41 -1.12
N LYS A 156 -5.95 -12.63 -0.79
CA LYS A 156 -5.78 -13.81 -1.64
C LYS A 156 -6.48 -13.66 -3.00
N ALA A 157 -7.69 -13.10 -3.02
CA ALA A 157 -8.40 -12.81 -4.27
C ALA A 157 -7.59 -11.84 -5.16
N THR A 158 -7.00 -10.81 -4.55
CA THR A 158 -6.16 -9.84 -5.27
C THR A 158 -4.87 -10.47 -5.77
N GLU A 159 -4.24 -11.38 -5.03
CA GLU A 159 -3.08 -12.15 -5.49
C GLU A 159 -3.39 -12.97 -6.75
N VAL A 160 -4.55 -13.63 -6.79
CA VAL A 160 -5.02 -14.35 -7.99
C VAL A 160 -5.17 -13.39 -9.18
N ILE A 161 -5.77 -12.21 -8.97
CA ILE A 161 -5.90 -11.19 -10.01
C ILE A 161 -4.52 -10.71 -10.49
N GLN A 162 -3.58 -10.47 -9.56
CA GLN A 162 -2.22 -10.07 -9.88
C GLN A 162 -1.50 -11.13 -10.72
N HIS A 163 -1.66 -12.40 -10.36
CA HIS A 163 -1.11 -13.52 -11.12
C HIS A 163 -1.68 -13.59 -12.54
N ILE A 164 -3.01 -13.47 -12.69
CA ILE A 164 -3.66 -13.41 -14.01
C ILE A 164 -3.13 -12.24 -14.85
N VAL A 165 -2.96 -11.06 -14.25
CA VAL A 165 -2.41 -9.88 -14.94
C VAL A 165 -0.96 -10.12 -15.38
N ALA A 166 -0.15 -10.78 -14.55
CA ALA A 166 1.23 -11.13 -14.89
C ALA A 166 1.28 -12.10 -16.08
N LEU A 167 0.50 -13.18 -16.04
CA LEU A 167 0.37 -14.14 -17.15
C LEU A 167 -0.13 -13.47 -18.44
N GLY A 168 -1.11 -12.58 -18.33
CA GLY A 168 -1.62 -11.83 -19.48
C GLY A 168 -0.59 -10.89 -20.09
N ARG A 169 0.29 -10.30 -19.28
CA ARG A 169 1.42 -9.49 -19.77
C ARG A 169 2.46 -10.35 -20.48
N ALA A 170 2.83 -11.50 -19.88
CA ALA A 170 3.77 -12.43 -20.48
C ALA A 170 3.27 -12.93 -21.85
N ALA A 171 2.00 -13.36 -21.93
CA ALA A 171 1.41 -13.82 -23.19
C ALA A 171 1.40 -12.71 -24.28
N ARG A 172 1.14 -11.46 -23.90
CA ARG A 172 1.22 -10.31 -24.82
C ARG A 172 2.62 -10.07 -25.33
N GLU A 173 3.62 -10.17 -24.45
CA GLU A 173 5.03 -10.01 -24.80
C GLU A 173 5.48 -11.09 -25.77
N THR A 174 5.18 -12.35 -25.49
CA THR A 174 5.43 -13.48 -26.41
C THR A 174 4.76 -13.28 -27.76
N SER A 175 3.53 -12.74 -27.76
CA SER A 175 2.76 -12.48 -28.98
C SER A 175 3.09 -11.14 -29.66
N GLN A 176 4.04 -10.36 -29.13
CA GLN A 176 4.42 -9.02 -29.60
C GLN A 176 3.24 -8.01 -29.71
N VAL A 177 2.20 -8.20 -28.89
CA VAL A 177 1.04 -7.30 -28.85
C VAL A 177 1.33 -6.14 -27.90
N ARG A 178 1.28 -4.91 -28.43
CA ARG A 178 1.53 -3.69 -27.64
C ARG A 178 0.53 -3.55 -26.48
N VAL A 179 1.02 -3.20 -25.29
CA VAL A 179 0.19 -3.03 -24.08
C VAL A 179 -0.93 -2.00 -24.26
N ARG A 180 -0.70 -0.95 -25.05
CA ARG A 180 -1.70 0.10 -25.33
C ARG A 180 -2.89 -0.38 -26.15
N GLN A 181 -2.78 -1.51 -26.84
CA GLN A 181 -3.88 -2.09 -27.59
C GLN A 181 -4.81 -2.82 -26.62
N PRO A 182 -6.10 -2.43 -26.50
CA PRO A 182 -7.07 -3.16 -25.71
C PRO A 182 -7.21 -4.61 -26.21
N LEU A 183 -7.31 -5.56 -25.29
CA LEU A 183 -7.67 -6.94 -25.66
C LEU A 183 -9.18 -7.03 -25.81
N ALA A 184 -9.65 -7.65 -26.88
CA ALA A 184 -11.07 -7.90 -27.07
C ALA A 184 -11.61 -8.93 -26.06
N ARG A 185 -10.77 -9.90 -25.65
CA ARG A 185 -11.12 -10.94 -24.69
C ARG A 185 -9.88 -11.45 -23.95
N LEU A 186 -10.03 -11.76 -22.66
CA LEU A 186 -9.07 -12.53 -21.87
C LEU A 186 -9.76 -13.82 -21.42
N LEU A 187 -9.19 -14.97 -21.77
CA LEU A 187 -9.66 -16.28 -21.31
C LEU A 187 -8.69 -16.78 -20.25
N VAL A 188 -9.21 -17.07 -19.06
CA VAL A 188 -8.44 -17.61 -17.93
C VAL A 188 -8.92 -19.02 -17.68
N ARG A 189 -8.01 -19.99 -17.77
CA ARG A 189 -8.28 -21.37 -17.37
C ARG A 189 -7.79 -21.55 -15.94
N VAL A 190 -8.70 -21.85 -15.03
CA VAL A 190 -8.38 -22.27 -13.67
C VAL A 190 -8.15 -23.78 -13.62
N PRO A 191 -7.23 -24.28 -12.78
CA PRO A 191 -7.10 -25.72 -12.53
C PRO A 191 -8.44 -26.31 -12.09
N THR A 192 -8.78 -27.50 -12.58
CA THR A 192 -9.91 -28.29 -12.06
C THR A 192 -9.59 -28.78 -10.64
N GLU A 193 -10.62 -29.06 -9.83
CA GLU A 193 -10.42 -29.56 -8.45
C GLU A 193 -9.55 -30.82 -8.38
N GLU A 194 -9.54 -31.63 -9.45
CA GLU A 194 -8.72 -32.84 -9.61
C GLU A 194 -7.21 -32.56 -9.79
N ALA A 195 -6.81 -31.31 -10.04
CA ALA A 195 -5.42 -30.91 -10.30
C ALA A 195 -4.76 -30.19 -9.09
N ARG A 196 -5.41 -30.18 -7.92
CA ARG A 196 -4.85 -29.74 -6.64
C ARG A 196 -4.30 -30.91 -5.84
#